data_AF-A0A7S1S8Y9-F1
#
_entry.id   AF-A0A7S1S8Y9-F1
#
_cell.length_a   1.000
_cell.length_b   1.000
_cell.length_c   1.000
_cell.angle_alpha   90.00
_cell.angle_beta   90.00
_cell.angle_gamma   90.00
#
_symmetry.space_group_name_H-M   'P 1'
#
loop_
_entity.id
_entity.type
_entity.pdbx_description
1 polymer ?
#
loop_
_entity_poly.entity_id
_entity_poly.type
_entity_poly.pdbx_seq_one_letter_code
_entity_poly.pdbx_strand_id
1 'polypeptide(L)'
;LLACAAAPAAAESPSAAEYLSEEPFPGLHVLERVGEGPGLLLHRMGQNPEAAGRKPIEADASRWGSWSEARQELERLLKIPARESLQLDWALFTAQGRRVDDLDSLRALTVAFLLEIGQWMWPAVRVGFEHKAESVNRDGFAVLRTLSLRPVVFEVRDFITRSETQEVMDIGSRQGLHNSKGVLQSADIKKKTRHAQFRTSNQAWLDNLLAPIIAELDERVSNLTRVPASHNEAVQLLRYNEGQYYHGHMDWTELELYPDQRHVWLNSHFGHQDRLATVFWYLNDIEEGGETIFPKSGQPICGLETHGGVQWRHCKGSSEPDMASCEHGLKVPPRRGTVILWYNFHANGRGDRNALHAGCPVGSGLTKWSANKWVRIKAAGARGRWVEGHPAMARHG
;
A
#
# COMPACT_ATOMS: atom_id res chain seq x y z
N LEU A 1 19.06 14.45 -50.22
CA LEU A 1 17.75 14.05 -49.67
C LEU A 1 17.92 13.83 -48.17
N LEU A 2 17.82 14.91 -47.38
CA LEU A 2 17.74 14.79 -45.92
C LEU A 2 16.30 14.41 -45.58
N ALA A 3 16.12 13.24 -44.95
CA ALA A 3 14.83 12.83 -44.42
C ALA A 3 14.55 13.65 -43.16
N CYS A 4 13.50 14.49 -43.21
CA CYS A 4 12.89 15.06 -42.01
C CYS A 4 12.38 13.92 -41.13
N ALA A 5 12.97 13.75 -39.95
CA ALA A 5 12.37 12.98 -38.88
C ALA A 5 11.09 13.71 -38.46
N ALA A 6 9.94 13.04 -38.60
CA ALA A 6 8.68 13.54 -38.06
C ALA A 6 8.84 13.68 -36.54
N ALA A 7 8.47 14.86 -36.01
CA ALA A 7 8.35 15.06 -34.58
C ALA A 7 7.38 14.01 -33.99
N PRO A 8 7.65 13.47 -32.79
CA PRO A 8 6.70 12.60 -32.14
C PRO A 8 5.38 13.35 -31.97
N ALA A 9 4.28 12.70 -32.33
CA ALA A 9 2.94 13.21 -32.04
C ALA A 9 2.89 13.61 -30.56
N ALA A 10 2.44 14.83 -30.27
CA ALA A 10 2.25 15.29 -28.91
C ALA A 10 1.38 14.25 -28.20
N ALA A 11 1.92 13.59 -27.17
CA ALA A 11 1.13 12.73 -26.31
C ALA A 11 -0.04 13.59 -25.80
N GLU A 12 -1.27 13.15 -26.06
CA GLU A 12 -2.45 13.79 -25.49
C GLU A 12 -2.23 13.94 -23.98
N SER A 13 -2.53 15.12 -23.44
CA SER A 13 -2.41 15.33 -22.00
C SER A 13 -3.26 14.28 -21.29
N PRO A 14 -2.73 13.54 -20.30
CA PRO A 14 -3.46 12.47 -19.64
C PRO A 14 -4.78 13.01 -19.08
N SER A 15 -5.91 12.39 -19.45
CA SER A 15 -7.23 12.67 -18.87
C SER A 15 -7.35 11.92 -17.54
N ALA A 16 -8.16 12.44 -16.62
CA ALA A 16 -8.43 11.74 -15.37
C ALA A 16 -9.08 10.36 -15.61
N ALA A 17 -9.79 10.17 -16.72
CA ALA A 17 -10.42 8.90 -17.09
C ALA A 17 -9.45 7.70 -17.09
N GLU A 18 -8.17 7.93 -17.38
CA GLU A 18 -7.14 6.88 -17.38
C GLU A 18 -6.79 6.37 -15.97
N TYR A 19 -7.09 7.16 -14.94
CA TYR A 19 -6.70 6.91 -13.55
C TYR A 19 -7.89 6.61 -12.62
N LEU A 20 -9.12 6.77 -13.12
CA LEU A 20 -10.33 6.55 -12.34
C LEU A 20 -10.64 5.06 -12.23
N SER A 21 -10.81 4.59 -11.00
CA SER A 21 -11.04 3.20 -10.68
C SER A 21 -12.46 2.74 -11.01
N GLU A 22 -12.62 1.48 -11.42
CA GLU A 22 -13.92 0.82 -11.56
C GLU A 22 -14.63 0.67 -10.20
N GLU A 23 -13.86 0.62 -9.10
CA GLU A 23 -14.37 0.48 -7.74
C GLU A 23 -13.98 1.68 -6.86
N PRO A 24 -14.68 1.93 -5.74
CA PRO A 24 -14.27 2.99 -4.82
C PRO A 24 -12.87 2.76 -4.25
N PHE A 25 -12.03 3.78 -4.27
CA PHE A 25 -10.75 3.87 -3.59
C PHE A 25 -10.87 4.87 -2.42
N PRO A 26 -11.20 4.42 -1.20
CA PRO A 26 -11.59 5.33 -0.13
C PRO A 26 -10.50 6.32 0.27
N GLY A 27 -10.82 7.61 0.23
CA GLY A 27 -9.92 8.72 0.57
C GLY A 27 -8.91 9.12 -0.53
N LEU A 28 -9.00 8.50 -1.71
CA LEU A 28 -8.37 9.02 -2.93
C LEU A 28 -9.41 9.91 -3.64
N HIS A 29 -9.02 11.09 -4.09
CA HIS A 29 -9.86 11.92 -4.95
C HIS A 29 -9.03 12.41 -6.14
N VAL A 30 -9.63 12.48 -7.32
CA VAL A 30 -8.95 12.91 -8.54
C VAL A 30 -9.50 14.27 -8.96
N LEU A 31 -8.61 15.22 -9.16
CA LEU A 31 -8.88 16.57 -9.63
C LEU A 31 -8.50 16.62 -11.11
N GLU A 32 -9.43 16.99 -11.97
CA GLU A 32 -9.24 17.09 -13.42
C GLU A 32 -9.46 18.53 -13.87
N ARG A 33 -8.53 19.09 -14.65
CA ARG A 33 -8.69 20.41 -15.25
C ARG A 33 -9.56 20.34 -16.51
N VAL A 34 -10.53 21.24 -16.60
CA VAL A 34 -11.42 21.35 -17.75
C VAL A 34 -10.77 22.22 -18.83
N GLY A 35 -10.14 21.57 -19.81
CA GLY A 35 -9.43 22.24 -20.89
C GLY A 35 -8.26 23.09 -20.40
N GLU A 36 -8.11 24.29 -20.97
CA GLU A 36 -7.12 25.29 -20.54
C GLU A 36 -7.67 26.30 -19.52
N GLY A 37 -8.96 26.17 -19.16
CA GLY A 37 -9.63 27.06 -18.22
C GLY A 37 -9.34 26.73 -16.75
N PRO A 38 -9.80 27.58 -15.82
CA PRO A 38 -9.64 27.37 -14.38
C PRO A 38 -10.63 26.36 -13.78
N GLY A 39 -11.54 25.81 -14.60
CA GLY A 39 -12.54 24.84 -14.15
C GLY A 39 -11.90 23.51 -13.74
N LEU A 40 -12.40 22.94 -12.66
CA LEU A 40 -11.99 21.64 -12.14
C LEU A 40 -13.19 20.71 -12.00
N LEU A 41 -12.99 19.43 -12.33
CA LEU A 41 -13.87 18.33 -11.97
C LEU A 41 -13.23 17.53 -10.85
N LEU A 42 -13.96 17.36 -9.74
CA LEU A 42 -13.51 16.59 -8.59
C LEU A 42 -14.23 15.24 -8.57
N HIS A 43 -13.48 14.17 -8.78
CA HIS A 43 -13.93 12.79 -8.77
C HIS A 43 -13.67 12.18 -7.39
N ARG A 44 -14.75 11.98 -6.62
CA ARG A 44 -14.65 11.46 -5.25
C ARG A 44 -14.30 9.97 -5.24
N MET A 45 -13.55 9.55 -4.23
CA MET A 45 -13.14 8.15 -4.02
C MET A 45 -12.33 7.57 -5.20
N GLY A 46 -11.78 8.44 -6.05
CA GLY A 46 -11.04 8.08 -7.26
C GLY A 46 -11.79 7.13 -8.18
N GLN A 47 -13.12 7.06 -8.07
CA GLN A 47 -13.95 6.11 -8.81
C GLN A 47 -14.49 6.78 -10.07
N ASN A 48 -14.57 6.01 -11.15
CA ASN A 48 -15.24 6.41 -12.37
C ASN A 48 -16.70 6.84 -12.05
N PRO A 49 -17.10 8.08 -12.39
CA PRO A 49 -18.45 8.60 -12.16
C PRO A 49 -19.57 7.70 -12.70
N GLU A 50 -19.37 7.08 -13.87
CA GLU A 50 -20.36 6.19 -14.49
C GLU A 50 -20.55 4.92 -13.64
N ALA A 51 -19.46 4.29 -13.22
CA ALA A 51 -19.49 3.12 -12.34
C ALA A 51 -20.08 3.45 -10.95
N ALA A 52 -19.87 4.68 -10.48
CA ALA A 52 -20.41 5.16 -9.21
C ALA A 52 -21.89 5.54 -9.28
N GLY A 53 -22.43 5.80 -10.47
CA GLY A 53 -23.76 6.41 -10.66
C GLY A 53 -23.84 7.84 -10.14
N ARG A 54 -22.73 8.59 -10.18
CA ARG A 54 -22.60 9.96 -9.62
C ARG A 54 -21.98 10.88 -10.65
N LYS A 55 -22.21 12.19 -10.56
CA LYS A 55 -21.46 13.18 -11.35
C LYS A 55 -20.25 13.70 -10.58
N PRO A 56 -19.17 14.12 -11.26
CA PRO A 56 -18.08 14.86 -10.61
C PRO A 56 -18.59 16.18 -10.03
N ILE A 57 -17.88 16.70 -9.03
CA ILE A 57 -18.18 18.01 -8.44
C ILE A 57 -17.45 19.07 -9.25
N GLU A 58 -18.16 20.08 -9.72
CA GLU A 58 -17.56 21.22 -10.43
C GLU A 58 -16.99 22.24 -9.43
N ALA A 59 -15.79 22.72 -9.70
CA ALA A 59 -15.13 23.78 -8.94
C ALA A 59 -14.42 24.76 -9.90
N ASP A 60 -14.09 25.94 -9.39
CA ASP A 60 -13.40 26.99 -10.17
C ASP A 60 -12.17 27.47 -9.39
N ALA A 61 -10.99 27.02 -9.83
CA ALA A 61 -9.73 27.29 -9.18
C ALA A 61 -9.25 28.75 -9.37
N SER A 62 -9.88 29.55 -10.22
CA SER A 62 -9.54 30.97 -10.38
C SER A 62 -9.92 31.79 -9.15
N ARG A 63 -10.90 31.31 -8.38
CA ARG A 63 -11.39 31.99 -7.17
C ARG A 63 -10.47 31.81 -5.97
N TRP A 64 -9.57 30.83 -6.01
CA TRP A 64 -8.63 30.56 -4.92
C TRP A 64 -7.49 31.59 -4.97
N GLY A 65 -7.46 32.51 -4.02
CA GLY A 65 -6.43 33.55 -3.91
C GLY A 65 -5.15 33.07 -3.22
N SER A 66 -5.21 31.94 -2.52
CA SER A 66 -4.05 31.35 -1.83
C SER A 66 -4.13 29.83 -1.74
N TRP A 67 -3.00 29.18 -1.44
CA TRP A 67 -2.97 27.74 -1.17
C TRP A 67 -3.87 27.34 0.02
N SER A 68 -3.87 28.14 1.10
CA SER A 68 -4.71 27.89 2.27
C SER A 68 -6.20 27.89 1.92
N GLU A 69 -6.63 28.83 1.07
CA GLU A 69 -8.00 28.91 0.58
C GLU A 69 -8.36 27.70 -0.31
N ALA A 70 -7.48 27.32 -1.22
CA ALA A 70 -7.66 26.13 -2.05
C ALA A 70 -7.81 24.86 -1.18
N ARG A 71 -7.00 24.72 -0.13
CA ARG A 71 -7.10 23.60 0.82
C ARG A 71 -8.45 23.57 1.53
N GLN A 72 -8.90 24.70 2.08
CA GLN A 72 -10.20 24.80 2.78
C GLN A 72 -11.37 24.48 1.85
N GLU A 73 -11.32 24.96 0.61
CA GLU A 73 -12.39 24.72 -0.36
C GLU A 73 -12.41 23.26 -0.83
N LEU A 74 -11.24 22.63 -1.04
CA LEU A 74 -11.14 21.20 -1.33
C LEU A 74 -11.69 20.35 -0.18
N GLU A 75 -11.34 20.68 1.07
CA GLU A 75 -11.88 20.00 2.25
C GLU A 75 -13.41 20.07 2.28
N ARG A 76 -13.98 21.27 2.04
CA ARG A 76 -15.43 21.49 2.00
C ARG A 76 -16.11 20.72 0.86
N LEU A 77 -15.57 20.79 -0.35
CA LEU A 77 -16.16 20.19 -1.56
C LEU A 77 -16.09 18.65 -1.52
N LEU A 78 -14.93 18.10 -1.17
CA LEU A 78 -14.70 16.67 -1.09
C LEU A 78 -15.26 16.05 0.21
N LYS A 79 -15.67 16.88 1.16
CA LYS A 79 -16.13 16.50 2.50
C LYS A 79 -15.04 15.74 3.28
N ILE A 80 -13.81 16.21 3.17
CA ILE A 80 -12.68 15.67 3.95
C ILE A 80 -12.98 15.98 5.42
N PRO A 81 -12.93 14.98 6.31
CA PRO A 81 -13.19 15.17 7.73
C PRO A 81 -12.13 16.07 8.37
N ALA A 82 -12.44 16.58 9.55
CA ALA A 82 -11.41 17.16 10.39
C ALA A 82 -10.37 16.09 10.73
N ARG A 83 -9.09 16.45 10.58
CA ARG A 83 -7.96 15.59 10.91
C ARG A 83 -8.01 15.18 12.38
N GLU A 84 -7.92 13.89 12.65
CA GLU A 84 -7.79 13.38 14.02
C GLU A 84 -6.36 13.60 14.55
N SER A 85 -6.23 13.60 15.88
CA SER A 85 -4.91 13.55 16.53
C SER A 85 -4.07 12.45 15.89
N LEU A 86 -2.77 12.71 15.68
CA LEU A 86 -1.84 11.72 15.15
C LEU A 86 -2.04 11.32 13.67
N GLN A 87 -3.09 11.75 12.96
CA GLN A 87 -3.15 11.61 11.49
C GLN A 87 -2.16 12.55 10.78
N LEU A 88 -1.76 12.20 9.56
CA LEU A 88 -1.06 13.11 8.64
C LEU A 88 -2.05 14.13 8.08
N ASP A 89 -1.55 15.27 7.61
CA ASP A 89 -2.35 16.12 6.74
C ASP A 89 -2.50 15.45 5.37
N TRP A 90 -3.67 15.59 4.76
CA TRP A 90 -3.86 15.18 3.37
C TRP A 90 -2.91 15.94 2.45
N ALA A 91 -2.53 15.29 1.35
CA ALA A 91 -1.59 15.84 0.37
C ALA A 91 -2.11 15.66 -1.06
N LEU A 92 -1.67 16.56 -1.94
CA LEU A 92 -1.90 16.50 -3.38
C LEU A 92 -0.65 15.97 -4.08
N PHE A 93 -0.87 15.24 -5.16
CA PHE A 93 0.19 14.60 -5.92
C PHE A 93 -0.07 14.69 -7.43
N THR A 94 1.01 14.67 -8.19
CA THR A 94 1.01 14.41 -9.64
C THR A 94 0.73 12.93 -9.93
N ALA A 95 0.47 12.58 -11.20
CA ALA A 95 0.30 11.18 -11.63
C ALA A 95 1.51 10.26 -11.37
N GLN A 96 2.70 10.84 -11.16
CA GLN A 96 3.91 10.10 -10.79
C GLN A 96 4.21 10.17 -9.27
N GLY A 97 3.26 10.62 -8.45
CA GLY A 97 3.37 10.66 -7.00
C GLY A 97 4.32 11.72 -6.45
N ARG A 98 4.67 12.75 -7.24
CA ARG A 98 5.37 13.94 -6.73
C ARG A 98 4.38 14.85 -6.01
N ARG A 99 4.74 15.34 -4.82
CA ARG A 99 3.89 16.19 -3.99
C ARG A 99 3.65 17.57 -4.63
N VAL A 100 2.45 18.11 -4.44
CA VAL A 100 2.02 19.43 -4.89
C VAL A 100 1.65 20.23 -3.64
N ASP A 101 2.43 21.27 -3.35
CA ASP A 101 2.33 22.04 -2.09
C ASP A 101 2.01 23.52 -2.32
N ASP A 102 1.72 23.90 -3.57
CA ASP A 102 1.38 25.26 -3.95
C ASP A 102 0.32 25.31 -5.07
N LEU A 103 -0.31 26.48 -5.17
CA LEU A 103 -1.46 26.69 -6.05
C LEU A 103 -1.08 26.78 -7.54
N ASP A 104 0.11 27.31 -7.85
CA ASP A 104 0.55 27.47 -9.24
C ASP A 104 0.88 26.11 -9.85
N SER A 105 1.57 25.25 -9.10
CA SER A 105 1.78 23.85 -9.44
C SER A 105 0.46 23.10 -9.65
N LEU A 106 -0.52 23.29 -8.76
CA LEU A 106 -1.85 22.66 -8.92
C LEU A 106 -2.53 23.13 -10.21
N ARG A 107 -2.52 24.44 -10.50
CA ARG A 107 -3.13 25.03 -11.71
C ARG A 107 -2.46 24.56 -12.99
N ALA A 108 -1.17 24.27 -12.96
CA ALA A 108 -0.41 23.80 -14.11
C ALA A 108 -0.74 22.34 -14.49
N LEU A 109 -1.26 21.54 -13.56
CA LEU A 109 -1.57 20.13 -13.79
C LEU A 109 -2.90 19.93 -14.52
N THR A 110 -2.92 18.95 -15.43
CA THR A 110 -4.16 18.44 -16.03
C THR A 110 -4.92 17.53 -15.05
N VAL A 111 -4.17 16.73 -14.30
CA VAL A 111 -4.71 15.81 -13.28
C VAL A 111 -3.86 15.89 -12.02
N ALA A 112 -4.53 15.97 -10.86
CA ALA A 112 -3.91 15.86 -9.55
C ALA A 112 -4.69 14.88 -8.66
N PHE A 113 -4.01 14.30 -7.69
CA PHE A 113 -4.54 13.26 -6.81
C PHE A 113 -4.46 13.74 -5.38
N LEU A 114 -5.60 13.84 -4.71
CA LEU A 114 -5.66 14.14 -3.29
C LEU A 114 -5.78 12.83 -2.52
N LEU A 115 -4.84 12.57 -1.61
CA LEU A 115 -4.89 11.43 -0.71
C LEU A 115 -5.00 11.91 0.73
N GLU A 116 -6.07 11.50 1.40
CA GLU A 116 -6.37 11.91 2.78
C GLU A 116 -5.33 11.41 3.79
N ILE A 117 -4.70 10.26 3.53
CA ILE A 117 -3.62 9.68 4.33
C ILE A 117 -2.29 10.45 4.19
N GLY A 118 -2.21 11.40 3.25
CA GLY A 118 -1.04 12.26 3.06
C GLY A 118 0.18 11.55 2.45
N GLN A 119 0.04 10.30 2.03
CA GLN A 119 1.05 9.51 1.35
C GLN A 119 0.55 9.10 -0.02
N TRP A 120 1.46 9.02 -1.00
CA TRP A 120 1.12 8.54 -2.33
C TRP A 120 0.70 7.07 -2.30
N MET A 121 -0.35 6.76 -3.07
CA MET A 121 -0.79 5.40 -3.35
C MET A 121 -1.17 5.34 -4.83
N TRP A 122 -0.58 4.39 -5.57
CA TRP A 122 -0.95 4.11 -6.95
C TRP A 122 -2.45 3.74 -7.05
N PRO A 123 -3.25 4.44 -7.88
CA PRO A 123 -4.66 4.09 -8.08
C PRO A 123 -4.83 2.72 -8.72
N ALA A 124 -5.63 1.85 -8.12
CA ALA A 124 -5.98 0.57 -8.75
C ALA A 124 -7.13 0.81 -9.74
N VAL A 125 -6.80 1.15 -10.99
CA VAL A 125 -7.79 1.59 -11.99
C VAL A 125 -8.78 0.45 -12.32
N ARG A 126 -8.26 -0.67 -12.83
CA ARG A 126 -9.01 -1.89 -13.12
C ARG A 126 -8.05 -3.07 -13.12
N VAL A 127 -8.55 -4.29 -12.94
CA VAL A 127 -7.70 -5.49 -13.02
C VAL A 127 -7.03 -5.57 -14.39
N GLY A 128 -5.72 -5.83 -14.39
CA GLY A 128 -4.88 -5.86 -15.59
C GLY A 128 -4.44 -4.49 -16.12
N PHE A 129 -4.87 -3.37 -15.53
CA PHE A 129 -4.31 -2.05 -15.84
C PHE A 129 -2.84 -1.98 -15.44
N GLU A 130 -2.02 -1.29 -16.23
CA GLU A 130 -0.58 -1.18 -16.00
C GLU A 130 -0.17 0.29 -15.82
N HIS A 131 0.37 0.62 -14.64
CA HIS A 131 1.06 1.89 -14.43
C HIS A 131 2.52 1.76 -14.81
N LYS A 132 3.06 2.81 -15.42
CA LYS A 132 4.51 2.98 -15.60
C LYS A 132 5.04 3.91 -14.50
N ALA A 133 5.70 3.34 -13.50
CA ALA A 133 6.38 4.11 -12.46
C ALA A 133 7.78 4.48 -12.93
N GLU A 134 7.98 5.76 -13.23
CA GLU A 134 9.26 6.28 -13.75
C GLU A 134 10.33 6.37 -12.66
N SER A 135 11.60 6.33 -13.05
CA SER A 135 12.76 6.49 -12.16
C SER A 135 12.80 5.52 -10.98
N VAL A 136 12.23 4.32 -11.12
CA VAL A 136 12.35 3.28 -10.08
C VAL A 136 13.80 2.79 -10.04
N ASN A 137 14.34 2.39 -11.20
CA ASN A 137 15.73 1.93 -11.36
C ASN A 137 16.66 3.07 -11.81
N ARG A 138 16.68 4.20 -11.09
CA ARG A 138 17.36 5.47 -11.43
C ARG A 138 16.93 6.08 -12.78
N ASP A 139 17.32 5.46 -13.88
CA ASP A 139 17.01 5.88 -15.26
C ASP A 139 15.92 5.01 -15.93
N GLY A 140 15.51 3.93 -15.26
CA GLY A 140 14.48 3.00 -15.74
C GLY A 140 13.09 3.25 -15.16
N PHE A 141 12.15 2.37 -15.50
CA PHE A 141 10.82 2.32 -14.93
C PHE A 141 10.55 0.92 -14.36
N ALA A 142 9.54 0.83 -13.50
CA ALA A 142 8.88 -0.43 -13.17
C ALA A 142 7.44 -0.39 -13.68
N VAL A 143 6.89 -1.56 -14.02
CA VAL A 143 5.49 -1.68 -14.46
C VAL A 143 4.67 -2.29 -13.34
N LEU A 144 3.65 -1.57 -12.87
CA LEU A 144 2.72 -2.05 -11.85
C LEU A 144 1.42 -2.48 -12.53
N ARG A 145 1.20 -3.79 -12.61
CA ARG A 145 -0.03 -4.39 -13.13
C ARG A 145 -1.00 -4.66 -12.00
N THR A 146 -2.20 -4.09 -12.04
CA THR A 146 -3.25 -4.30 -11.03
C THR A 146 -3.71 -5.77 -11.04
N LEU A 147 -3.57 -6.47 -9.91
CA LEU A 147 -4.08 -7.82 -9.69
C LEU A 147 -5.41 -7.83 -8.94
N SER A 148 -5.62 -6.86 -8.05
CA SER A 148 -6.87 -6.66 -7.32
C SER A 148 -7.11 -5.20 -7.00
N LEU A 149 -8.39 -4.83 -6.92
CA LEU A 149 -8.86 -3.52 -6.49
C LEU A 149 -9.10 -3.46 -4.98
N ARG A 150 -9.39 -4.62 -4.37
CA ARG A 150 -9.71 -4.80 -2.95
C ARG A 150 -9.15 -6.13 -2.45
N PRO A 151 -8.10 -6.17 -1.63
CA PRO A 151 -7.24 -5.01 -1.38
C PRO A 151 -6.57 -4.59 -2.68
N VAL A 152 -6.01 -3.39 -2.71
CA VAL A 152 -5.20 -2.97 -3.84
C VAL A 152 -3.92 -3.81 -3.87
N VAL A 153 -3.76 -4.62 -4.91
CA VAL A 153 -2.57 -5.46 -5.13
C VAL A 153 -2.06 -5.23 -6.54
N PHE A 154 -0.76 -5.00 -6.67
CA PHE A 154 -0.05 -4.91 -7.93
C PHE A 154 0.99 -6.02 -8.05
N GLU A 155 1.11 -6.60 -9.24
CA GLU A 155 2.35 -7.24 -9.69
C GLU A 155 3.28 -6.15 -10.19
N VAL A 156 4.54 -6.15 -9.75
CA VAL A 156 5.56 -5.20 -10.14
C VAL A 156 6.64 -5.94 -10.90
N ARG A 157 6.78 -5.58 -12.18
CA ARG A 157 7.82 -6.10 -13.08
C ARG A 157 8.96 -5.11 -13.21
N ASP A 158 10.11 -5.63 -13.62
CA ASP A 158 11.34 -4.87 -13.84
C ASP A 158 11.83 -4.15 -12.57
N PHE A 159 11.63 -4.75 -11.40
CA PHE A 159 12.05 -4.17 -10.11
C PHE A 159 13.36 -4.78 -9.58
N ILE A 160 13.44 -6.12 -9.54
CA ILE A 160 14.59 -6.87 -9.05
C ILE A 160 14.95 -7.96 -10.06
N THR A 161 16.23 -8.05 -10.37
CA THR A 161 16.76 -8.97 -11.37
C THR A 161 17.05 -10.36 -10.77
N ARG A 162 17.19 -11.37 -11.63
CA ARG A 162 17.56 -12.73 -11.19
C ARG A 162 18.93 -12.77 -10.49
N SER A 163 19.91 -11.96 -10.90
CA SER A 163 21.21 -11.88 -10.20
C SER A 163 21.07 -11.27 -8.81
N GLU A 164 20.32 -10.18 -8.68
CA GLU A 164 20.10 -9.51 -7.39
C GLU A 164 19.34 -10.40 -6.40
N THR A 165 18.31 -11.12 -6.88
CA THR A 165 17.63 -12.12 -6.04
C THR A 165 18.60 -13.20 -5.51
N GLN A 166 19.61 -13.60 -6.30
CA GLN A 166 20.64 -14.54 -5.84
C GLN A 166 21.47 -13.92 -4.73
N GLU A 167 21.96 -12.71 -4.94
CA GLU A 167 22.82 -12.02 -3.98
C GLU A 167 22.11 -11.83 -2.63
N VAL A 168 20.82 -11.46 -2.64
CA VAL A 168 20.00 -11.35 -1.42
C VAL A 168 19.92 -12.71 -0.68
N MET A 169 19.69 -13.81 -1.40
CA MET A 169 19.66 -15.16 -0.81
C MET A 169 21.03 -15.56 -0.22
N ASP A 170 22.13 -15.22 -0.91
CA ASP A 170 23.49 -15.54 -0.47
C ASP A 170 23.90 -14.74 0.78
N ILE A 171 23.49 -13.47 0.88
CA ILE A 171 23.68 -12.65 2.08
C ILE A 171 22.96 -13.28 3.27
N GLY A 172 21.67 -13.60 3.11
CA GLY A 172 20.88 -14.20 4.18
C GLY A 172 21.38 -15.57 4.62
N SER A 173 21.81 -16.39 3.66
CA SER A 173 22.39 -17.71 3.94
C SER A 173 23.67 -17.61 4.78
N ARG A 174 24.51 -16.58 4.54
CA ARG A 174 25.73 -16.32 5.32
C ARG A 174 25.46 -15.80 6.72
N GLN A 175 24.42 -14.97 6.92
CA GLN A 175 24.06 -14.46 8.25
C GLN A 175 23.45 -15.53 9.16
N GLY A 176 22.90 -16.59 8.57
CA GLY A 176 22.19 -17.64 9.29
C GLY A 176 20.73 -17.25 9.56
N LEU A 177 19.82 -18.14 9.17
CA LEU A 177 18.40 -17.95 9.42
C LEU A 177 18.00 -18.59 10.74
N HIS A 178 17.10 -17.93 11.47
CA HIS A 178 16.50 -18.46 12.69
C HIS A 178 15.00 -18.74 12.48
N ASN A 179 14.40 -19.56 13.34
CA ASN A 179 12.96 -19.81 13.28
C ASN A 179 12.19 -18.50 13.43
N SER A 180 11.24 -18.25 12.54
CA SER A 180 10.45 -17.03 12.56
C SER A 180 9.58 -17.01 13.82
N LYS A 181 9.69 -15.95 14.61
CA LYS A 181 8.71 -15.67 15.67
C LYS A 181 7.58 -14.89 15.03
N GLY A 182 6.33 -15.33 15.20
CA GLY A 182 5.19 -14.51 14.81
C GLY A 182 5.26 -13.20 15.58
N VAL A 183 5.22 -12.06 14.88
CA VAL A 183 4.93 -10.79 15.52
C VAL A 183 3.45 -10.87 15.88
N LEU A 184 3.09 -10.59 17.14
CA LEU A 184 1.70 -10.52 17.61
C LEU A 184 0.94 -9.49 16.76
N GLN A 185 0.41 -9.88 15.61
CA GLN A 185 -0.34 -9.03 14.71
C GLN A 185 -1.65 -9.74 14.33
N SER A 186 -2.72 -9.23 14.94
CA SER A 186 -4.16 -9.44 14.75
C SER A 186 -4.72 -10.87 14.92
N ALA A 187 -3.90 -11.93 14.83
CA ALA A 187 -4.38 -13.31 14.80
C ALA A 187 -4.37 -14.05 16.16
N ASP A 188 -3.74 -13.52 17.20
CA ASP A 188 -3.53 -14.23 18.48
C ASP A 188 -4.73 -14.20 19.44
N ILE A 189 -5.89 -13.71 19.01
CA ILE A 189 -7.00 -13.43 19.94
C ILE A 189 -7.89 -14.64 20.20
N LYS A 190 -7.96 -15.61 19.28
CA LYS A 190 -8.91 -16.72 19.44
C LYS A 190 -8.31 -18.09 19.76
N LYS A 191 -7.00 -18.26 19.76
CA LYS A 191 -6.41 -19.56 20.15
C LYS A 191 -5.10 -19.36 20.88
N LYS A 192 -4.92 -20.16 21.94
CA LYS A 192 -3.62 -20.52 22.54
C LYS A 192 -2.74 -21.31 21.53
N THR A 193 -2.78 -20.98 20.24
CA THR A 193 -1.95 -21.58 19.21
C THR A 193 -0.54 -21.05 19.43
N ARG A 194 0.38 -21.96 19.74
CA ARG A 194 1.80 -21.60 19.88
C ARG A 194 2.28 -21.01 18.56
N HIS A 195 3.15 -20.00 18.56
CA HIS A 195 3.68 -19.37 17.34
C HIS A 195 4.11 -20.37 16.24
N ALA A 196 4.70 -21.51 16.63
CA ALA A 196 5.12 -22.58 15.74
C ALA A 196 3.97 -23.27 14.96
N GLN A 197 2.71 -23.08 15.36
CA GLN A 197 1.52 -23.59 14.68
C GLN A 197 0.95 -22.59 13.67
N PHE A 198 1.34 -21.31 13.76
CA PHE A 198 0.79 -20.22 12.94
C PHE A 198 1.73 -19.80 11.81
N ARG A 199 3.05 -19.89 12.06
CA ARG A 199 4.10 -19.63 11.08
C ARG A 199 5.24 -20.62 11.29
N THR A 200 5.66 -21.28 10.23
CA THR A 200 6.66 -22.36 10.29
C THR A 200 7.97 -22.05 9.57
N SER A 201 8.14 -20.84 9.02
CA SER A 201 9.32 -20.44 8.24
C SER A 201 10.58 -20.13 9.07
N ASN A 202 11.72 -20.07 8.39
CA ASN A 202 12.95 -19.44 8.87
C ASN A 202 13.06 -17.99 8.35
N GLN A 203 13.73 -17.11 9.08
CA GLN A 203 13.92 -15.70 8.70
C GLN A 203 15.31 -15.15 9.04
N ALA A 204 15.67 -14.05 8.38
CA ALA A 204 16.77 -13.16 8.73
C ALA A 204 16.34 -11.70 8.51
N TRP A 205 17.04 -10.75 9.13
CA TRP A 205 16.78 -9.32 8.94
C TRP A 205 17.98 -8.69 8.25
N LEU A 206 17.77 -8.12 7.07
CA LEU A 206 18.80 -7.48 6.27
C LEU A 206 18.63 -5.96 6.35
N ASP A 207 19.51 -5.31 7.09
CA ASP A 207 19.60 -3.86 7.19
C ASP A 207 20.34 -3.29 5.95
N ASN A 208 19.99 -2.07 5.53
CA ASN A 208 20.59 -1.43 4.37
C ASN A 208 22.08 -1.12 4.56
N LEU A 209 22.57 -1.11 5.80
CA LEU A 209 23.98 -1.00 6.13
C LEU A 209 24.78 -2.29 5.91
N LEU A 210 24.11 -3.43 5.67
CA LEU A 210 24.77 -4.75 5.60
C LEU A 210 25.39 -5.05 4.23
N ALA A 211 24.80 -4.54 3.14
CA ALA A 211 25.31 -4.76 1.80
C ALA A 211 24.80 -3.69 0.81
N PRO A 212 25.62 -3.27 -0.18
CA PRO A 212 25.23 -2.29 -1.19
C PRO A 212 23.92 -2.62 -1.90
N ILE A 213 23.70 -3.89 -2.27
CA ILE A 213 22.46 -4.31 -2.94
C ILE A 213 21.20 -4.07 -2.10
N ILE A 214 21.29 -4.20 -0.77
CA ILE A 214 20.13 -3.94 0.11
C ILE A 214 19.82 -2.45 0.15
N ALA A 215 20.83 -1.58 0.17
CA ALA A 215 20.63 -0.14 0.08
C ALA A 215 20.04 0.29 -1.28
N GLU A 216 20.50 -0.30 -2.38
CA GLU A 216 19.95 -0.02 -3.71
C GLU A 216 18.50 -0.50 -3.87
N LEU A 217 18.15 -1.65 -3.30
CA LEU A 217 16.76 -2.13 -3.28
C LEU A 217 15.88 -1.29 -2.35
N ASP A 218 16.43 -0.77 -1.24
CA ASP A 218 15.75 0.17 -0.35
C ASP A 218 15.40 1.49 -1.07
N GLU A 219 16.35 2.04 -1.83
CA GLU A 219 16.13 3.21 -2.70
C GLU A 219 15.06 2.92 -3.76
N ARG A 220 15.11 1.75 -4.42
CA ARG A 220 14.09 1.33 -5.39
C ARG A 220 12.70 1.21 -4.77
N VAL A 221 12.57 0.72 -3.54
CA VAL A 221 11.29 0.68 -2.81
C VAL A 221 10.74 2.08 -2.61
N SER A 222 11.58 3.04 -2.22
CA SER A 222 11.18 4.44 -2.06
C SER A 222 10.79 5.09 -3.38
N ASN A 223 11.51 4.80 -4.45
CA ASN A 223 11.15 5.28 -5.78
C ASN A 223 9.86 4.64 -6.28
N LEU A 224 9.61 3.35 -6.01
CA LEU A 224 8.38 2.66 -6.40
C LEU A 224 7.16 3.20 -5.64
N THR A 225 7.27 3.32 -4.32
CA THR A 225 6.16 3.74 -3.45
C THR A 225 5.98 5.25 -3.38
N ARG A 226 6.98 6.02 -3.82
CA ARG A 226 7.09 7.48 -3.67
C ARG A 226 7.08 7.92 -2.19
N VAL A 227 7.47 7.02 -1.29
CA VAL A 227 7.61 7.29 0.15
C VAL A 227 9.11 7.29 0.52
N PRO A 228 9.60 8.30 1.28
CA PRO A 228 11.02 8.38 1.64
C PRO A 228 11.55 7.16 2.39
N ALA A 229 12.83 6.82 2.17
CA ALA A 229 13.47 5.63 2.76
C ALA A 229 13.47 5.60 4.30
N SER A 230 13.30 6.76 4.95
CA SER A 230 13.12 6.84 6.41
C SER A 230 11.86 6.15 6.91
N HIS A 231 10.92 5.78 6.03
CA HIS A 231 9.73 5.00 6.34
C HIS A 231 9.93 3.49 6.20
N ASN A 232 11.02 3.07 5.56
CA ASN A 232 11.26 1.67 5.26
C ASN A 232 11.77 0.92 6.49
N GLU A 233 11.20 -0.25 6.77
CA GLU A 233 11.78 -1.19 7.73
C GLU A 233 12.95 -1.97 7.12
N ALA A 234 13.77 -2.61 7.96
CA ALA A 234 14.76 -3.57 7.50
C ALA A 234 14.07 -4.70 6.69
N VAL A 235 14.77 -5.24 5.70
CA VAL A 235 14.25 -6.33 4.87
C VAL A 235 14.10 -7.58 5.74
N GLN A 236 12.92 -8.20 5.76
CA GLN A 236 12.74 -9.50 6.39
C GLN A 236 12.88 -10.57 5.31
N LEU A 237 14.02 -11.26 5.28
CA LEU A 237 14.23 -12.42 4.43
C LEU A 237 13.53 -13.64 5.02
N LEU A 238 12.91 -14.45 4.16
CA LEU A 238 12.09 -15.59 4.52
C LEU A 238 12.55 -16.83 3.74
N ARG A 239 12.57 -17.97 4.43
CA ARG A 239 12.74 -19.29 3.83
C ARG A 239 11.65 -20.23 4.34
N TYR A 240 10.89 -20.81 3.42
CA TYR A 240 9.89 -21.83 3.67
C TYR A 240 10.34 -23.12 2.98
N ASN A 241 10.62 -24.17 3.75
CA ASN A 241 10.83 -25.52 3.21
C ASN A 241 9.48 -26.17 2.89
N GLU A 242 9.52 -27.36 2.31
CA GLU A 242 8.35 -28.21 2.03
C GLU A 242 7.32 -28.20 3.16
N GLY A 243 6.05 -27.99 2.79
CA GLY A 243 4.90 -27.97 3.68
C GLY A 243 4.85 -26.78 4.65
N GLN A 244 5.89 -25.95 4.75
CA GLN A 244 5.87 -24.77 5.61
C GLN A 244 4.97 -23.67 5.04
N TYR A 245 4.38 -22.89 5.94
CA TYR A 245 3.31 -21.95 5.64
C TYR A 245 3.33 -20.74 6.59
N TYR A 246 2.49 -19.75 6.29
CA TYR A 246 2.11 -18.68 7.20
C TYR A 246 0.61 -18.46 7.09
N HIS A 247 -0.14 -18.70 8.16
CA HIS A 247 -1.59 -18.47 8.18
C HIS A 247 -1.97 -17.00 7.97
N GLY A 248 -3.24 -16.78 7.64
CA GLY A 248 -3.84 -15.48 7.40
C GLY A 248 -3.48 -14.46 8.47
N HIS A 249 -2.90 -13.33 8.08
CA HIS A 249 -2.55 -12.24 8.99
C HIS A 249 -2.65 -10.89 8.29
N MET A 250 -2.59 -9.83 9.10
CA MET A 250 -2.47 -8.46 8.64
C MET A 250 -1.05 -8.00 8.86
N ASP A 251 -0.54 -7.18 7.94
CA ASP A 251 0.69 -6.43 8.16
C ASP A 251 0.46 -5.13 8.93
N TRP A 252 -0.78 -4.86 9.34
CA TRP A 252 -1.14 -3.74 10.18
C TRP A 252 -1.82 -4.19 11.48
N THR A 253 -1.80 -3.35 12.50
CA THR A 253 -2.34 -3.68 13.82
C THR A 253 -3.80 -3.27 13.94
N GLU A 254 -4.70 -4.24 14.03
CA GLU A 254 -6.12 -3.99 14.32
C GLU A 254 -6.31 -3.74 15.83
N LEU A 255 -5.96 -2.53 16.28
CA LEU A 255 -5.89 -2.16 17.70
C LEU A 255 -7.21 -2.35 18.47
N GLU A 256 -8.35 -2.25 17.80
CA GLU A 256 -9.66 -2.52 18.41
C GLU A 256 -9.82 -3.96 18.91
N LEU A 257 -9.03 -4.90 18.37
CA LEU A 257 -9.01 -6.28 18.86
C LEU A 257 -8.19 -6.45 20.15
N TYR A 258 -7.41 -5.43 20.53
CA TYR A 258 -6.54 -5.42 21.70
C TYR A 258 -7.00 -4.40 22.75
N PRO A 259 -8.31 -4.32 23.09
CA PRO A 259 -8.87 -3.19 23.83
C PRO A 259 -8.32 -3.05 25.26
N ASP A 260 -7.68 -4.08 25.81
CA ASP A 260 -7.12 -4.13 27.17
C ASP A 260 -5.60 -4.33 27.21
N GLN A 261 -4.91 -4.34 26.05
CA GLN A 261 -3.47 -4.63 25.98
C GLN A 261 -2.64 -3.37 25.75
N ARG A 262 -2.49 -2.52 26.78
CA ARG A 262 -1.76 -1.23 26.72
C ARG A 262 -0.42 -1.30 25.98
N HIS A 263 0.36 -2.36 26.21
CA HIS A 263 1.66 -2.53 25.57
C HIS A 263 1.57 -2.67 24.04
N VAL A 264 0.52 -3.31 23.49
CA VAL A 264 0.28 -3.43 22.04
C VAL A 264 -0.01 -2.06 21.42
N TRP A 265 -0.83 -1.25 22.10
CA TRP A 265 -1.12 0.12 21.69
C TRP A 265 0.15 0.97 21.68
N LEU A 266 0.95 0.92 22.75
CA LEU A 266 2.20 1.66 22.84
C LEU A 266 3.21 1.23 21.76
N ASN A 267 3.42 -0.08 21.59
CA ASN A 267 4.36 -0.61 20.61
C ASN A 267 3.95 -0.31 19.16
N SER A 268 2.64 -0.30 18.89
CA SER A 268 2.09 0.09 17.59
C SER A 268 1.97 1.61 17.44
N HIS A 269 2.43 2.39 18.43
CA HIS A 269 2.31 3.84 18.47
C HIS A 269 0.86 4.31 18.23
N PHE A 270 -0.14 3.62 18.77
CA PHE A 270 -1.57 3.90 18.57
C PHE A 270 -1.97 3.88 17.09
N GLY A 271 -1.30 3.06 16.27
CA GLY A 271 -1.53 2.94 14.83
C GLY A 271 -0.79 4.02 14.01
N HIS A 272 -0.06 4.92 14.66
CA HIS A 272 0.60 6.05 14.00
C HIS A 272 1.81 5.66 13.14
N GLN A 273 2.51 4.57 13.49
CA GLN A 273 3.68 4.08 12.75
C GLN A 273 3.38 2.77 12.00
N ASP A 274 2.10 2.51 11.71
CA ASP A 274 1.70 1.27 11.08
C ASP A 274 2.20 1.19 9.61
N ARG A 275 2.21 -0.02 9.07
CA ARG A 275 2.76 -0.34 7.75
C ARG A 275 1.75 0.02 6.67
N LEU A 276 1.97 1.13 5.97
CA LEU A 276 1.16 1.59 4.85
C LEU A 276 1.07 0.52 3.75
N ALA A 277 2.22 -0.03 3.38
CA ALA A 277 2.36 -0.92 2.25
C ALA A 277 3.38 -2.01 2.53
N THR A 278 3.22 -3.12 1.81
CA THR A 278 4.20 -4.21 1.77
C THR A 278 4.65 -4.42 0.34
N VAL A 279 5.97 -4.37 0.14
CA VAL A 279 6.65 -4.71 -1.10
C VAL A 279 7.31 -6.08 -0.89
N PHE A 280 6.76 -7.11 -1.53
CA PHE A 280 7.14 -8.50 -1.31
C PHE A 280 7.88 -9.07 -2.51
N TRP A 281 9.07 -9.61 -2.28
CA TRP A 281 9.95 -10.11 -3.34
C TRP A 281 9.91 -11.63 -3.39
N TYR A 282 9.63 -12.21 -4.56
CA TYR A 282 9.88 -13.63 -4.81
C TYR A 282 11.32 -13.81 -5.31
N LEU A 283 12.13 -14.51 -4.53
CA LEU A 283 13.58 -14.63 -4.78
C LEU A 283 13.95 -15.88 -5.56
N ASN A 284 13.05 -16.86 -5.64
CA ASN A 284 13.18 -18.04 -6.49
C ASN A 284 11.82 -18.50 -7.06
N ASP A 285 11.89 -19.37 -8.07
CA ASP A 285 10.72 -19.98 -8.71
C ASP A 285 10.22 -21.15 -7.86
N ILE A 286 8.90 -21.29 -7.74
CA ILE A 286 8.23 -22.43 -7.10
C ILE A 286 7.17 -22.97 -8.05
N GLU A 287 7.31 -24.23 -8.43
CA GLU A 287 6.44 -24.87 -9.42
C GLU A 287 5.08 -25.27 -8.85
N GLU A 288 5.01 -25.58 -7.55
CA GLU A 288 3.78 -25.98 -6.86
C GLU A 288 3.72 -25.44 -5.42
N GLY A 289 2.55 -24.91 -5.04
CA GLY A 289 2.31 -24.35 -3.71
C GLY A 289 3.07 -23.04 -3.46
N GLY A 290 3.15 -22.65 -2.19
CA GLY A 290 3.91 -21.48 -1.78
C GLY A 290 3.34 -20.13 -2.22
N GLU A 291 2.14 -20.07 -2.79
CA GLU A 291 1.52 -18.82 -3.24
C GLU A 291 1.32 -17.82 -2.09
N THR A 292 1.28 -16.54 -2.41
CA THR A 292 0.70 -15.54 -1.51
C THR A 292 -0.78 -15.42 -1.82
N ILE A 293 -1.65 -15.71 -0.85
CA ILE A 293 -3.11 -15.68 -1.03
C ILE A 293 -3.72 -14.52 -0.26
N PHE A 294 -4.67 -13.81 -0.89
CA PHE A 294 -5.52 -12.77 -0.31
C PHE A 294 -6.95 -13.29 -0.24
N PRO A 295 -7.34 -14.02 0.84
CA PRO A 295 -8.61 -14.73 0.90
C PRO A 295 -9.85 -13.81 0.98
N LYS A 296 -9.65 -12.53 1.30
CA LYS A 296 -10.72 -11.51 1.30
C LYS A 296 -10.76 -10.68 0.03
N SER A 297 -9.99 -11.02 -1.00
CA SER A 297 -9.96 -10.25 -2.24
C SER A 297 -11.37 -10.14 -2.87
N GLY A 298 -11.79 -8.93 -3.21
CA GLY A 298 -13.10 -8.60 -3.79
C GLY A 298 -14.24 -8.42 -2.78
N GLN A 299 -14.02 -8.63 -1.49
CA GLN A 299 -15.08 -8.45 -0.49
C GLN A 299 -15.46 -6.96 -0.29
N PRO A 300 -16.69 -6.66 0.19
CA PRO A 300 -17.15 -5.29 0.42
C PRO A 300 -16.24 -4.47 1.35
N ILE A 301 -16.03 -3.19 1.05
CA ILE A 301 -15.41 -2.25 1.98
C ILE A 301 -16.49 -1.72 2.93
N CYS A 302 -16.28 -1.94 4.23
CA CYS A 302 -17.23 -1.58 5.26
C CYS A 302 -17.09 -0.09 5.61
N GLY A 303 -18.20 0.65 5.70
CA GLY A 303 -18.17 2.04 6.16
C GLY A 303 -17.38 2.99 5.25
N LEU A 304 -17.57 2.87 3.93
CA LEU A 304 -16.90 3.68 2.89
C LEU A 304 -16.84 5.19 3.17
N GLU A 305 -17.85 5.74 3.87
CA GLU A 305 -18.01 7.18 4.12
C GLU A 305 -17.79 7.58 5.59
N THR A 306 -17.37 6.66 6.48
CA THR A 306 -17.19 6.98 7.90
C THR A 306 -15.73 7.20 8.26
N HIS A 307 -15.45 8.29 8.99
CA HIS A 307 -14.20 8.53 9.69
C HIS A 307 -14.41 8.20 11.19
N GLY A 308 -13.45 7.52 11.82
CA GLY A 308 -13.57 7.02 13.20
C GLY A 308 -13.79 5.50 13.33
N GLY A 309 -13.56 4.97 14.54
CA GLY A 309 -13.58 3.54 14.87
C GLY A 309 -14.84 2.81 14.40
N VAL A 310 -14.71 1.54 14.05
CA VAL A 310 -15.58 0.99 13.01
C VAL A 310 -16.59 0.02 13.62
N GLN A 311 -17.82 0.07 13.13
CA GLN A 311 -18.80 -0.96 13.44
C GLN A 311 -18.55 -2.20 12.56
N TRP A 312 -17.42 -2.87 12.82
CA TRP A 312 -16.88 -3.98 12.01
C TRP A 312 -17.69 -5.26 12.03
N ARG A 313 -18.43 -5.53 13.11
CA ARG A 313 -19.01 -6.86 13.34
C ARG A 313 -20.15 -7.23 12.38
N HIS A 314 -20.64 -6.28 11.56
CA HIS A 314 -21.83 -6.45 10.74
C HIS A 314 -21.66 -5.91 9.31
N CYS A 315 -20.49 -6.12 8.70
CA CYS A 315 -20.31 -5.78 7.30
C CYS A 315 -21.14 -6.72 6.40
N LYS A 316 -22.30 -6.23 5.98
CA LYS A 316 -23.25 -7.02 5.19
C LYS A 316 -22.58 -7.48 3.89
N GLY A 317 -22.56 -8.79 3.66
CA GLY A 317 -21.98 -9.40 2.47
C GLY A 317 -20.48 -9.73 2.57
N SER A 318 -19.81 -9.45 3.70
CA SER A 318 -18.46 -9.96 3.95
C SER A 318 -18.50 -11.39 4.53
N SER A 319 -17.47 -12.18 4.26
CA SER A 319 -17.25 -13.50 4.87
C SER A 319 -15.88 -13.57 5.54
N GLU A 320 -15.81 -14.25 6.69
CA GLU A 320 -14.53 -14.50 7.36
C GLU A 320 -13.95 -15.82 6.83
N PRO A 321 -12.78 -15.80 6.16
CA PRO A 321 -12.18 -17.00 5.60
C PRO A 321 -11.53 -17.89 6.67
N ASP A 322 -11.29 -19.16 6.33
CA ASP A 322 -10.38 -19.98 7.11
C ASP A 322 -8.94 -19.49 6.92
N MET A 323 -8.31 -19.09 8.03
CA MET A 323 -6.95 -18.53 8.07
C MET A 323 -5.88 -19.56 7.65
N ALA A 324 -6.22 -20.84 7.64
CA ALA A 324 -5.34 -21.91 7.16
C ALA A 324 -5.57 -22.30 5.69
N SER A 325 -6.70 -21.88 5.11
CA SER A 325 -7.08 -22.29 3.76
C SER A 325 -6.39 -21.45 2.70
N CYS A 326 -6.00 -22.13 1.63
CA CYS A 326 -5.51 -21.54 0.41
C CYS A 326 -6.46 -21.76 -0.77
N GLU A 327 -7.75 -21.97 -0.54
CA GLU A 327 -8.67 -22.36 -1.62
C GLU A 327 -9.32 -21.17 -2.32
N HIS A 328 -9.62 -20.10 -1.58
CA HIS A 328 -10.45 -18.99 -2.06
C HIS A 328 -9.71 -17.66 -1.98
N GLY A 329 -9.96 -16.78 -2.96
CA GLY A 329 -9.36 -15.44 -3.06
C GLY A 329 -8.32 -15.31 -4.17
N LEU A 330 -7.62 -14.18 -4.19
CA LEU A 330 -6.54 -13.94 -5.15
C LEU A 330 -5.30 -14.73 -4.72
N LYS A 331 -4.75 -15.56 -5.62
CA LYS A 331 -3.46 -16.23 -5.44
C LYS A 331 -2.41 -15.60 -6.34
N VAL A 332 -1.24 -15.32 -5.78
CA VAL A 332 -0.06 -14.91 -6.55
C VAL A 332 1.02 -15.98 -6.44
N PRO A 333 1.41 -16.63 -7.55
CA PRO A 333 2.41 -17.68 -7.54
C PRO A 333 3.84 -17.13 -7.37
N PRO A 334 4.77 -17.86 -6.71
CA PRO A 334 6.15 -17.42 -6.55
C PRO A 334 6.92 -17.57 -7.87
N ARG A 335 7.20 -16.45 -8.52
CA ARG A 335 8.04 -16.39 -9.72
C ARG A 335 9.23 -15.50 -9.45
N ARG A 336 10.44 -16.03 -9.64
CA ARG A 336 11.69 -15.32 -9.32
C ARG A 336 11.74 -13.97 -10.03
N GLY A 337 12.06 -12.92 -9.27
CA GLY A 337 12.15 -11.55 -9.78
C GLY A 337 10.81 -10.81 -9.82
N THR A 338 9.69 -11.52 -9.61
CA THR A 338 8.39 -10.89 -9.45
C THR A 338 8.30 -10.25 -8.08
N VAL A 339 7.82 -9.02 -8.04
CA VAL A 339 7.47 -8.32 -6.81
C VAL A 339 5.97 -8.13 -6.77
N ILE A 340 5.38 -8.19 -5.59
CA ILE A 340 4.02 -7.66 -5.38
C ILE A 340 4.05 -6.49 -4.42
N LEU A 341 3.24 -5.48 -4.72
CA LEU A 341 2.98 -4.34 -3.86
C LEU A 341 1.50 -4.38 -3.48
N TRP A 342 1.19 -4.36 -2.19
CA TRP A 342 -0.17 -4.10 -1.74
C TRP A 342 -0.20 -3.03 -0.66
N TYR A 343 -1.35 -2.39 -0.53
CA TYR A 343 -1.62 -1.44 0.54
C TYR A 343 -2.40 -2.10 1.67
N ASN A 344 -1.96 -1.86 2.90
CA ASN A 344 -2.59 -2.34 4.12
C ASN A 344 -3.67 -1.37 4.64
N PHE A 345 -3.70 -0.16 4.08
CA PHE A 345 -4.63 0.91 4.44
C PHE A 345 -5.32 1.43 3.18
N HIS A 346 -6.55 1.91 3.33
CA HIS A 346 -7.18 2.78 2.34
C HIS A 346 -6.57 4.19 2.40
N ALA A 347 -6.74 4.98 1.33
CA ALA A 347 -6.25 6.35 1.27
C ALA A 347 -6.92 7.31 2.27
N ASN A 348 -7.98 6.91 2.96
CA ASN A 348 -8.58 7.64 4.09
C ASN A 348 -7.91 7.34 5.45
N GLY A 349 -6.84 6.53 5.47
CA GLY A 349 -6.11 6.20 6.69
C GLY A 349 -6.67 5.03 7.51
N ARG A 350 -7.70 4.33 7.02
CA ARG A 350 -8.24 3.14 7.70
C ARG A 350 -7.59 1.86 7.19
N GLY A 351 -7.30 0.93 8.09
CA GLY A 351 -6.77 -0.39 7.73
C GLY A 351 -7.74 -1.15 6.81
N ASP A 352 -7.22 -1.74 5.74
CA ASP A 352 -7.98 -2.53 4.79
C ASP A 352 -8.02 -3.99 5.27
N ARG A 353 -9.20 -4.47 5.66
CA ARG A 353 -9.36 -5.87 6.09
C ARG A 353 -9.29 -6.85 4.91
N ASN A 354 -9.41 -6.37 3.67
CA ASN A 354 -9.18 -7.20 2.49
C ASN A 354 -7.69 -7.51 2.29
N ALA A 355 -6.79 -6.72 2.91
CA ALA A 355 -5.34 -6.96 2.93
C ALA A 355 -4.92 -8.17 3.78
N LEU A 356 -5.89 -8.89 4.36
CA LEU A 356 -5.65 -10.20 4.95
C LEU A 356 -4.96 -11.08 3.92
N HIS A 357 -3.80 -11.62 4.28
CA HIS A 357 -3.01 -12.45 3.39
C HIS A 357 -2.31 -13.59 4.14
N ALA A 358 -1.94 -14.63 3.39
CA ALA A 358 -1.28 -15.82 3.90
C ALA A 358 -0.21 -16.32 2.92
N GLY A 359 0.75 -17.10 3.42
CA GLY A 359 1.67 -17.89 2.61
C GLY A 359 1.22 -19.34 2.59
N CYS A 360 0.84 -19.83 1.41
CA CYS A 360 0.39 -21.22 1.24
C CYS A 360 1.52 -22.23 1.50
N PRO A 361 1.18 -23.47 1.89
CA PRO A 361 2.15 -24.54 2.04
C PRO A 361 3.00 -24.70 0.78
N VAL A 362 4.33 -24.78 0.94
CA VAL A 362 5.26 -25.04 -0.18
C VAL A 362 5.12 -26.49 -0.65
N GLY A 363 5.13 -26.72 -1.96
CA GLY A 363 5.05 -28.06 -2.56
C GLY A 363 6.20 -28.99 -2.17
N SER A 364 6.03 -30.28 -2.48
CA SER A 364 6.95 -31.32 -2.03
C SER A 364 8.35 -31.19 -2.63
N GLY A 365 9.41 -31.37 -1.83
CA GLY A 365 10.79 -31.22 -2.26
C GLY A 365 11.24 -29.79 -2.60
N LEU A 366 10.39 -28.78 -2.43
CA LEU A 366 10.67 -27.39 -2.79
C LEU A 366 11.06 -26.54 -1.58
N THR A 367 11.74 -25.42 -1.84
CA THR A 367 12.07 -24.40 -0.82
C THR A 367 11.83 -23.03 -1.41
N LYS A 368 10.91 -22.26 -0.83
CA LYS A 368 10.61 -20.88 -1.22
C LYS A 368 11.48 -19.90 -0.45
N TRP A 369 12.10 -18.98 -1.19
CA TRP A 369 12.74 -17.78 -0.66
C TRP A 369 11.97 -16.55 -1.08
N SER A 370 11.70 -15.68 -0.11
CA SER A 370 11.01 -14.42 -0.34
C SER A 370 11.47 -13.37 0.64
N ALA A 371 11.14 -12.10 0.40
CA ALA A 371 11.46 -11.04 1.35
C ALA A 371 10.31 -10.05 1.50
N ASN A 372 10.00 -9.68 2.76
CA ASN A 372 9.13 -8.55 3.04
C ASN A 372 9.95 -7.27 3.12
N LYS A 373 9.47 -6.22 2.47
CA LYS A 373 9.87 -4.86 2.72
C LYS A 373 8.65 -4.02 3.09
N TRP A 374 8.58 -3.64 4.36
CA TRP A 374 7.48 -2.82 4.85
C TRP A 374 7.79 -1.34 4.76
N VAL A 375 6.79 -0.57 4.34
CA VAL A 375 6.83 0.89 4.28
C VAL A 375 5.81 1.43 5.28
N ARG A 376 6.28 2.21 6.26
CA ARG A 376 5.41 2.81 7.28
C ARG A 376 4.68 4.04 6.75
N ILE A 377 3.53 4.34 7.35
CA ILE A 377 2.81 5.61 7.08
C ILE A 377 3.68 6.82 7.47
N LYS A 378 4.53 6.68 8.49
CA LYS A 378 5.41 7.73 9.02
C LYS A 378 6.84 7.24 9.18
N ALA A 379 7.78 8.17 9.02
CA ALA A 379 9.20 7.90 9.20
C ALA A 379 9.51 7.29 10.58
N ALA A 380 10.51 6.40 10.60
CA ALA A 380 11.10 5.90 11.84
C ALA A 380 11.59 7.08 12.71
N GLY A 381 11.32 7.00 14.01
CA GLY A 381 11.72 8.05 14.95
C GLY A 381 10.94 9.37 14.86
N ALA A 382 9.89 9.46 14.02
CA ALA A 382 8.97 10.59 14.06
C ALA A 382 8.44 10.76 15.49
N ARG A 383 8.82 11.87 16.15
CA ARG A 383 8.38 12.19 17.52
C ARG A 383 6.86 12.19 17.54
N GLY A 384 6.25 11.22 18.22
CA GLY A 384 4.86 11.33 18.61
C GLY A 384 4.75 12.60 19.43
N ARG A 385 4.07 13.63 18.91
CA ARG A 385 3.70 14.78 19.75
C ARG A 385 2.75 14.22 20.80
N TRP A 386 3.31 13.91 21.96
CA TRP A 386 2.70 13.43 23.18
C TRP A 386 1.43 12.59 23.03
N VAL A 387 1.65 11.28 23.21
CA VAL A 387 0.67 10.21 23.40
C VAL A 387 -0.41 10.54 24.46
N GLU A 388 -0.11 11.42 25.42
CA GLU A 388 -0.98 11.79 26.54
C GLU A 388 -2.36 12.35 26.15
N GLY A 389 -2.49 12.94 24.94
CA GLY A 389 -3.77 13.45 24.44
C GLY A 389 -4.59 12.44 23.63
N HIS A 390 -4.10 11.21 23.43
CA HIS A 390 -4.82 10.24 22.61
C HIS A 390 -6.04 9.68 23.37
N PRO A 391 -7.26 9.67 22.79
CA PRO A 391 -8.45 9.16 23.48
C PRO A 391 -8.33 7.73 24.00
N ALA A 392 -7.50 6.88 23.38
CA ALA A 392 -7.23 5.53 23.87
C ALA A 392 -6.31 5.48 25.11
N MET A 393 -5.46 6.49 25.35
CA MET A 393 -4.70 6.59 26.61
C MET A 393 -5.62 6.86 27.80
N ALA A 394 -6.63 7.72 27.62
CA ALA A 394 -7.65 7.94 28.65
C ALA A 394 -8.38 6.65 29.08
N ARG A 395 -8.44 5.62 28.22
CA ARG A 395 -9.02 4.32 28.57
C ARG A 395 -8.12 3.45 29.45
N HIS A 396 -6.81 3.70 29.44
CA HIS A 396 -5.80 2.82 30.04
C HIS A 396 -5.07 3.41 31.25
N GLY A 397 -5.36 4.66 31.63
CA GLY A 397 -4.55 5.41 32.63
C GLY A 397 -3.12 5.56 32.14
#